data_AF-A0A529X542-F1
#
_entry.id   AF-A0A529X542-F1
#
_cell.length_a   1.000
_cell.length_b   1.000
_cell.length_c   1.000
_cell.angle_alpha   90.00
_cell.angle_beta   90.00
_cell.angle_gamma   90.00
#
_symmetry.space_group_name_H-M   'P 1'
#
loop_
_entity.id
_entity.type
_entity.pdbx_description
1 polymer ?
#
loop_
_entity_poly.entity_id
_entity_poly.type
_entity_poly.pdbx_seq_one_letter_code
_entity_poly.pdbx_strand_id
1 'polypeptide(L)'
;VVAPELEFYLTAPNPAPDRPVTAPVGRNGRPESVQHPYDMQAMEEFEAVTRRLYEHAAVVGLPVETLIHESGTAQLEINLLH
;
A
#
# COMPACT_ATOMS: atom_id res chain seq x y z
N VAL A 1 -1.05 -15.88 -20.76
CA VAL A 1 -0.22 -15.68 -19.56
C VAL A 1 -0.05 -14.19 -19.42
N VAL A 2 -0.57 -13.61 -18.34
CA VAL A 2 -0.55 -12.17 -18.05
C VAL A 2 -0.23 -12.02 -16.55
N ALA A 3 0.66 -11.11 -16.18
CA ALA A 3 0.82 -10.67 -14.80
C ALA A 3 0.12 -9.32 -14.66
N PRO A 4 -1.00 -9.26 -13.94
CA PRO A 4 -1.60 -7.99 -13.59
C PRO A 4 -0.84 -7.33 -12.43
N GLU A 5 -0.62 -6.03 -12.56
CA GLU A 5 -0.18 -5.13 -11.49
C GLU A 5 -1.43 -4.48 -10.88
N LEU A 6 -1.54 -4.51 -9.54
CA LEU A 6 -2.63 -3.88 -8.81
C LEU A 6 -2.11 -2.73 -7.97
N GLU A 7 -2.19 -1.52 -8.52
CA GLU A 7 -1.93 -0.28 -7.81
C GLU A 7 -3.14 0.18 -6.98
N PHE A 8 -2.90 0.69 -5.78
CA PHE A 8 -3.92 1.27 -4.92
C PHE A 8 -3.33 2.31 -3.96
N TYR A 9 -4.20 3.16 -3.41
CA TYR A 9 -3.82 4.13 -2.39
C TYR A 9 -4.36 3.72 -1.02
N LEU A 10 -3.51 3.80 0.01
CA LEU A 10 -3.99 3.82 1.38
C LEU A 10 -4.47 5.22 1.73
N THR A 11 -5.59 5.28 2.45
CA THR A 11 -6.24 6.53 2.82
C THR A 11 -6.53 6.56 4.30
N ALA A 12 -6.47 7.74 4.91
CA ALA A 12 -7.05 7.93 6.23
C ALA A 12 -8.57 7.73 6.17
N PRO A 13 -9.22 7.29 7.27
CA PRO A 13 -10.67 7.25 7.32
C PRO A 13 -11.29 8.59 6.94
N ASN A 14 -12.15 8.58 5.92
CA ASN A 14 -12.81 9.79 5.41
C ASN A 14 -14.33 9.75 5.65
N PRO A 15 -14.82 10.10 6.86
CA PRO A 15 -16.25 10.07 7.17
C PRO A 15 -17.04 11.21 6.49
N ALA A 16 -16.35 12.24 6.02
CA ALA A 16 -16.94 13.40 5.35
C ALA A 16 -16.58 13.35 3.85
N PRO A 17 -17.47 12.79 2.99
CA PRO A 17 -17.14 12.51 1.59
C PRO A 17 -16.91 13.77 0.74
N ASP A 18 -17.28 14.94 1.24
CA ASP A 18 -17.03 16.25 0.64
C ASP A 18 -15.61 16.78 0.90
N ARG A 19 -14.86 16.15 1.81
CA ARG A 19 -13.48 16.52 2.12
C ARG A 19 -12.48 15.72 1.28
N PRO A 20 -11.31 16.32 0.95
CA PRO A 20 -10.27 15.61 0.23
C PRO A 20 -9.77 14.43 1.06
N VAL A 21 -9.47 13.34 0.36
CA VAL A 21 -8.80 12.19 0.94
C VAL A 21 -7.38 12.57 1.35
N THR A 22 -6.93 12.08 2.50
CA THR A 22 -5.57 12.31 3.00
C THR A 22 -4.85 10.99 3.20
N ALA A 23 -3.53 11.03 3.16
CA ALA A 23 -2.71 9.87 3.50
C ALA A 23 -2.97 9.43 4.96
N PRO A 24 -2.91 8.12 5.24
CA PRO A 24 -2.98 7.61 6.60
C PRO A 24 -1.72 8.01 7.40
N VAL A 25 -1.86 7.95 8.72
CA VAL A 25 -0.74 8.13 9.63
C VAL A 25 0.04 6.82 9.74
N GLY A 26 1.35 6.87 9.45
CA GLY A 26 2.25 5.72 9.57
C GLY A 26 2.60 5.38 11.03
N ARG A 27 3.44 4.37 11.22
CA ARG A 27 3.94 3.94 12.54
C ARG A 27 4.65 5.05 13.30
N ASN A 28 5.28 6.00 12.61
CA ASN A 28 5.95 7.13 13.26
C ASN A 28 4.99 8.23 13.77
N GLY A 29 3.67 8.07 13.57
CA GLY A 29 2.67 9.02 14.03
C GLY A 29 2.49 10.25 13.12
N ARG A 30 3.11 10.27 11.94
CA ARG A 30 2.99 11.34 10.94
C ARG A 30 2.36 10.79 9.65
N PRO A 31 1.53 11.58 8.95
CA PRO A 31 1.11 11.23 7.60
C PRO A 31 2.30 11.34 6.65
N GLU A 32 2.31 10.46 5.64
CA GLU A 32 3.25 10.56 4.55
C GLU A 32 3.02 11.89 3.81
N SER A 33 4.07 12.72 3.68
CA SER A 33 3.95 14.06 3.07
C SER A 33 4.54 14.13 1.67
N VAL A 34 5.66 13.45 1.43
CA VAL A 34 6.39 13.29 0.15
C VAL A 34 7.47 12.23 0.39
N GLN A 35 7.59 11.17 -0.42
CA GLN A 35 8.80 10.33 -0.46
C GLN A 35 9.16 9.81 -1.85
N HIS A 36 10.45 9.53 -1.99
CA HIS A 36 11.08 9.00 -3.19
C HIS A 36 10.61 7.56 -3.43
N PRO A 37 10.27 7.16 -4.67
CA PRO A 37 9.85 5.80 -4.97
C PRO A 37 10.92 4.79 -4.51
N TYR A 38 10.47 3.62 -4.03
CA TYR A 38 11.32 2.52 -3.53
C TYR A 38 12.03 2.75 -2.19
N ASP A 39 11.60 3.73 -1.39
CA ASP A 39 12.14 3.93 -0.03
C ASP A 39 11.69 2.78 0.89
N MET A 40 12.64 2.01 1.42
CA MET A 40 12.37 0.94 2.39
C MET A 40 11.64 1.47 3.64
N GLN A 41 11.88 2.75 4.00
CA GLN A 41 11.22 3.37 5.14
C GLN A 41 9.70 3.50 4.95
N ALA A 42 9.24 3.80 3.73
CA ALA A 42 7.81 3.92 3.43
C ALA A 42 7.09 2.56 3.57
N MET A 43 7.77 1.47 3.22
CA MET A 43 7.26 0.11 3.41
C MET A 43 7.16 -0.29 4.89
N GLU A 44 8.11 0.15 5.73
CA GLU A 44 8.07 -0.07 7.19
C GLU A 44 6.91 0.68 7.85
N GLU A 45 6.60 1.89 7.40
CA GLU A 45 5.49 2.70 7.93
C GLU A 45 4.13 1.99 7.77
N PHE A 46 3.97 1.18 6.74
CA PHE A 46 2.73 0.44 6.45
C PHE A 46 2.83 -1.08 6.66
N GLU A 47 3.86 -1.55 7.37
CA GLU A 47 4.15 -2.98 7.60
C GLU A 47 2.91 -3.78 8.08
N ALA A 48 2.10 -3.20 8.96
CA ALA A 48 0.92 -3.87 9.48
C ALA A 48 -0.12 -4.20 8.39
N VAL A 49 -0.26 -3.31 7.40
CA VAL A 49 -1.18 -3.50 6.26
C VAL A 49 -0.57 -4.46 5.25
N THR A 50 0.70 -4.28 4.88
CA THR A 50 1.38 -5.12 3.89
C THR A 50 1.46 -6.57 4.36
N ARG A 51 1.80 -6.80 5.64
CA ARG A 51 1.77 -8.15 6.25
C ARG A 51 0.39 -8.79 6.17
N ARG A 52 -0.67 -8.03 6.48
CA ARG A 52 -2.04 -8.54 6.43
C ARG A 52 -2.45 -8.91 5.01
N LEU A 53 -2.03 -8.14 4.01
CA LEU A 53 -2.26 -8.47 2.60
C LEU A 53 -1.62 -9.80 2.23
N TYR A 54 -0.35 -10.04 2.59
CA TYR A 54 0.31 -11.33 2.36
C TYR A 54 -0.40 -12.49 3.06
N GLU A 55 -0.79 -12.32 4.33
CA GLU A 55 -1.53 -13.34 5.08
C GLU A 55 -2.86 -13.71 4.40
N HIS A 56 -3.62 -12.72 3.92
CA HIS A 56 -4.92 -12.97 3.28
C HIS A 56 -4.75 -13.52 1.86
N ALA A 57 -3.77 -13.03 1.10
CA ALA A 57 -3.42 -13.55 -0.21
C ALA A 57 -3.09 -15.05 -0.15
N ALA A 58 -2.31 -15.48 0.85
CA ALA A 58 -1.99 -16.88 1.07
C ALA A 58 -3.24 -17.74 1.37
N VAL A 59 -4.20 -17.22 2.14
CA VAL A 59 -5.45 -17.94 2.48
C VAL A 59 -6.33 -18.14 1.26
N VAL A 60 -6.42 -17.15 0.36
CA VAL A 60 -7.29 -17.23 -0.83
C VAL A 60 -6.59 -17.81 -2.06
N GLY A 61 -5.29 -18.12 -1.96
CA GLY A 61 -4.49 -18.63 -3.07
C GLY A 61 -4.16 -17.58 -4.13
N LEU A 62 -4.08 -16.30 -3.76
CA LEU A 62 -3.66 -15.23 -4.67
C LEU A 62 -2.13 -15.25 -4.81
N PRO A 63 -1.57 -15.41 -6.02
CA PRO A 63 -0.14 -15.61 -6.22
C PRO A 63 0.61 -14.28 -6.23
N VAL A 64 0.69 -13.63 -5.07
CA VAL A 64 1.46 -12.38 -4.88
C VAL A 64 2.95 -12.67 -4.99
N GLU A 65 3.62 -11.98 -5.92
CA GLU A 65 5.06 -12.00 -6.09
C GLU A 65 5.74 -10.98 -5.18
N THR A 66 5.31 -9.72 -5.28
CA THR A 66 5.89 -8.59 -4.57
C THR A 66 4.84 -7.55 -4.21
N LEU A 67 5.14 -6.78 -3.17
CA LEU A 67 4.40 -5.59 -2.79
C LEU A 67 5.39 -4.44 -2.62
N ILE A 68 5.17 -3.35 -3.34
CA ILE A 68 6.08 -2.21 -3.39
C ILE A 68 5.34 -0.90 -3.08
N HIS A 69 6.09 0.10 -2.64
CA HIS A 69 5.61 1.48 -2.47
C HIS A 69 5.97 2.29 -3.72
N GLU A 70 4.95 2.91 -4.30
CA GLU A 70 4.98 3.54 -5.61
C GLU A 70 5.24 5.06 -5.53
N SER A 71 5.26 5.73 -6.67
CA SER A 71 5.59 7.17 -6.73
C SER A 71 4.57 8.11 -6.05
N GLY A 72 3.34 7.68 -5.82
CA GLY A 72 2.30 8.48 -5.16
C GLY A 72 2.27 8.33 -3.64
N THR A 73 1.77 9.36 -2.94
CA THR A 73 1.67 9.34 -1.48
C THR A 73 0.79 8.19 -1.00
N ALA A 74 1.35 7.31 -0.18
CA ALA A 74 0.72 6.10 0.31
C ALA A 74 0.17 5.19 -0.82
N GLN A 75 0.79 5.27 -2.01
CA GLN A 75 0.50 4.39 -3.13
C GLN A 75 1.30 3.09 -2.97
N LEU A 76 0.62 1.97 -3.12
CA LEU A 76 1.22 0.65 -3.08
C LEU A 76 0.82 -0.12 -4.33
N GLU A 77 1.64 -1.08 -4.71
CA GLU A 77 1.37 -1.97 -5.82
C GLU A 77 1.59 -3.42 -5.41
N ILE A 78 0.67 -4.29 -5.82
CA ILE A 78 0.81 -5.74 -5.76
C ILE A 78 1.14 -6.27 -7.16
N ASN A 79 2.27 -6.95 -7.27
CA ASN A 79 2.64 -7.74 -8.43
C ASN A 79 2.18 -9.18 -8.26
N LEU A 80 1.58 -9.76 -9.31
CA LEU A 80 1.08 -11.13 -9.31
C LEU A 80 1.87 -12.00 -10.29
N LEU A 81 2.08 -13.27 -9.94
CA LEU A 81 2.70 -14.25 -10.85
C LEU A 81 1.79 -14.53 -12.06
N HIS A 82 2.43 -14.69 -13.22
CA HIS A 82 1.79 -14.87 -14.53
C HIS A 82 1.13 -16.24 -14.78
#